data_AF-A0A8T7FQR3-F1
#
_entry.id   AF-A0A8T7FQR3-F1
#
_cell.length_a   1.000
_cell.length_b   1.000
_cell.length_c   1.000
_cell.angle_alpha   90.00
_cell.angle_beta   90.00
_cell.angle_gamma   90.00
#
_symmetry.space_group_name_H-M   'P 1'
#
loop_
_entity.id
_entity.type
_entity.pdbx_description
1 polymer ?
#
loop_
_entity_poly.entity_id
_entity_poly.type
_entity_poly.pdbx_seq_one_letter_code
_entity_poly.pdbx_strand_id
1 'polypeptide(L)'
;MFEDIGNAVASGFEFVGEVVEEVVDVVVDTAEDIANAVIEFIRDAVNSVVDWIDYNIGGFVAGIARFIAGIINGILRLVEEIVRGIATIVRALGKAIGSLIRFDFAGFIRGLGDLALGVINLGIIIVRAVFGGYIVGGVIEQFERHELREFVENLVNERYGHRPDVHRDIRDKLGLNRVSWGLMLEAEHKVFMLDSVHVPLWKWHNEGTIDLYSLAGLLSFSPFSIQHPRTMVRTVSGSSTNNWFPVTRWVISRHLESQGREYRLRVFAMTPQAVAEKLELSVEKCAKLGIKLSWNWNHQFYIFNQQFPAHEIKEKDEYLFALGSQDRYVRDKGLRTGNSVEECRILALGAFHYQLKNGKEGFGQVGGRSISEGPDIDPCDTPDRTDSCCITVAKKDDNGNPAGSSVIHRDVWPSHALRYILPHEIGHYLGLCHYGHDGVQNIMFQLQANSIWDPGLVKYYYQSEPEFTLNDAKNVWRFILDQLGCCLSDKLKC
;
A
#
# COMPACT_ATOMS: atom_id res chain seq x y z
N MET A 1 -21.16 1.25 -48.04
CA MET A 1 -20.82 2.16 -46.91
C MET A 1 -21.24 1.61 -45.54
N PHE A 2 -22.51 1.28 -45.27
CA PHE A 2 -22.89 0.60 -44.02
C PHE A 2 -22.49 -0.89 -43.99
N GLU A 3 -22.47 -1.58 -45.15
CA GLU A 3 -21.93 -2.95 -45.28
C GLU A 3 -20.38 -3.00 -45.17
N ASP A 4 -19.67 -1.98 -45.65
CA ASP A 4 -18.20 -1.92 -45.56
C ASP A 4 -17.72 -1.66 -44.13
N ILE A 5 -18.47 -0.85 -43.36
CA ILE A 5 -18.23 -0.66 -41.92
C ILE A 5 -18.62 -1.91 -41.14
N GLY A 6 -19.72 -2.58 -41.51
CA GLY A 6 -20.14 -3.86 -40.91
C GLY A 6 -19.11 -4.98 -41.11
N ASN A 7 -18.53 -5.10 -42.31
CA ASN A 7 -17.49 -6.09 -42.62
C ASN A 7 -16.12 -5.74 -42.03
N ALA A 8 -15.76 -4.45 -41.92
CA ALA A 8 -14.54 -4.01 -41.23
C ALA A 8 -14.63 -4.19 -39.71
N VAL A 9 -15.82 -3.99 -39.12
CA VAL A 9 -16.07 -4.25 -37.70
C VAL A 9 -16.10 -5.76 -37.43
N ALA A 10 -16.74 -6.57 -38.29
CA ALA A 10 -16.78 -8.03 -38.15
C ALA A 10 -15.39 -8.68 -38.30
N SER A 11 -14.59 -8.26 -39.28
CA SER A 11 -13.19 -8.72 -39.44
C SER A 11 -12.27 -8.24 -38.31
N GLY A 12 -12.52 -7.05 -37.75
CA GLY A 12 -11.88 -6.58 -36.54
C GLY A 12 -12.24 -7.42 -35.31
N PHE A 13 -13.48 -7.92 -35.21
CA PHE A 13 -13.91 -8.82 -34.13
C PHE A 13 -13.39 -10.25 -34.30
N GLU A 14 -13.24 -10.77 -35.52
CA GLU A 14 -12.61 -12.07 -35.78
C GLU A 14 -11.11 -12.04 -35.47
N PHE A 15 -10.37 -11.02 -35.94
CA PHE A 15 -8.95 -10.85 -35.62
C PHE A 15 -8.71 -10.68 -34.11
N VAL A 16 -9.59 -9.96 -33.43
CA VAL A 16 -9.52 -9.80 -31.96
C VAL A 16 -9.96 -11.08 -31.24
N GLY A 17 -10.88 -11.85 -31.81
CA GLY A 17 -11.24 -13.18 -31.33
C GLY A 17 -10.05 -14.13 -31.36
N GLU A 18 -9.35 -14.23 -32.50
CA GLU A 18 -8.14 -15.05 -32.66
C GLU A 18 -7.01 -14.62 -31.73
N VAL A 19 -6.74 -13.31 -31.60
CA VAL A 19 -5.72 -12.81 -30.66
C VAL A 19 -6.11 -13.07 -29.21
N VAL A 20 -7.40 -12.99 -28.86
CA VAL A 20 -7.88 -13.31 -27.51
C VAL A 20 -7.80 -14.80 -27.25
N GLU A 21 -8.13 -15.66 -28.22
CA GLU A 21 -8.02 -17.12 -28.10
C GLU A 21 -6.56 -17.55 -27.96
N GLU A 22 -5.66 -17.01 -28.79
CA GLU A 22 -4.20 -17.28 -28.72
C GLU A 22 -3.61 -16.78 -27.39
N VAL A 23 -4.02 -15.61 -26.90
CA VAL A 23 -3.58 -15.10 -25.59
C VAL A 23 -4.18 -15.92 -24.44
N VAL A 24 -5.44 -16.38 -24.56
CA VAL A 24 -6.09 -17.22 -23.56
C VAL A 24 -5.42 -18.59 -23.50
N ASP A 25 -5.13 -19.22 -24.63
CA ASP A 25 -4.46 -20.51 -24.72
C ASP A 25 -3.02 -20.41 -24.17
N VAL A 26 -2.26 -19.38 -24.53
CA VAL A 26 -0.93 -19.13 -23.93
C VAL A 26 -1.04 -18.94 -22.42
N VAL A 27 -2.05 -18.23 -21.93
CA VAL A 27 -2.27 -18.02 -20.48
C VAL A 27 -2.71 -19.31 -19.78
N VAL A 28 -3.54 -20.13 -20.41
CA VAL A 28 -4.03 -21.41 -19.87
C VAL A 28 -2.90 -22.44 -19.83
N ASP A 29 -2.16 -22.61 -20.92
CA ASP A 29 -1.01 -23.51 -21.00
C ASP A 29 0.07 -23.09 -20.01
N THR A 30 0.37 -21.79 -19.95
CA THR A 30 1.29 -21.23 -18.95
C THR A 30 0.74 -21.50 -17.54
N ALA A 31 -0.55 -21.31 -17.27
CA ALA A 31 -1.14 -21.57 -15.96
C ALA A 31 -1.14 -23.06 -15.58
N GLU A 32 -1.31 -23.98 -16.53
CA GLU A 32 -1.27 -25.43 -16.30
C GLU A 32 0.15 -25.92 -15.99
N ASP A 33 1.14 -25.52 -16.79
CA ASP A 33 2.56 -25.83 -16.55
C ASP A 33 3.00 -25.30 -15.18
N ILE A 34 2.55 -24.09 -14.85
CA ILE A 34 2.78 -23.43 -13.56
C ILE A 34 2.09 -24.18 -12.41
N ALA A 35 0.82 -24.56 -12.57
CA ALA A 35 0.07 -25.29 -11.55
C ALA A 35 0.72 -26.64 -11.24
N ASN A 36 1.22 -27.34 -12.27
CA ASN A 36 1.94 -28.59 -12.12
C ASN A 36 3.26 -28.40 -11.35
N ALA A 37 4.06 -27.39 -11.71
CA ALA A 37 5.30 -27.07 -10.99
C ALA A 37 5.06 -26.72 -9.50
N VAL A 38 3.97 -26.01 -9.20
CA VAL A 38 3.55 -25.66 -7.83
C VAL A 38 3.13 -26.91 -7.06
N ILE A 39 2.34 -27.80 -7.66
CA ILE A 39 1.88 -29.04 -7.03
C ILE A 39 3.08 -29.96 -6.69
N GLU A 40 4.04 -30.07 -7.61
CA GLU A 40 5.27 -30.83 -7.37
C GLU A 40 6.10 -30.22 -6.24
N PHE A 41 6.31 -28.90 -6.25
CA PHE A 41 7.03 -28.20 -5.18
C PHE A 41 6.34 -28.33 -3.81
N ILE A 42 5.01 -28.20 -3.73
CA ILE A 42 4.27 -28.37 -2.48
C ILE A 42 4.44 -29.80 -1.96
N ARG A 43 4.44 -30.81 -2.83
CA ARG A 43 4.70 -32.20 -2.44
C ARG A 43 6.10 -32.35 -1.87
N ASP A 44 7.12 -31.80 -2.53
CA ASP A 44 8.50 -31.88 -2.07
C ASP A 44 8.72 -31.12 -0.74
N ALA A 45 8.10 -29.96 -0.58
CA ALA A 45 8.16 -29.20 0.67
C ALA A 45 7.47 -29.92 1.83
N VAL A 46 6.30 -30.52 1.59
CA VAL A 46 5.59 -31.33 2.59
C VAL A 46 6.42 -32.57 2.95
N ASN A 47 7.01 -33.25 1.96
CA ASN A 47 7.87 -34.40 2.20
C ASN A 47 9.12 -34.00 2.99
N SER A 48 9.74 -32.85 2.70
CA SER A 48 10.88 -32.34 3.47
C SER A 48 10.52 -32.05 4.93
N VAL A 49 9.32 -31.54 5.21
CA VAL A 49 8.81 -31.34 6.58
C VAL A 49 8.62 -32.69 7.28
N VAL A 50 8.03 -33.67 6.60
CA VAL A 50 7.80 -35.03 7.13
C VAL A 50 9.13 -35.73 7.42
N ASP A 51 10.06 -35.75 6.46
CA ASP A 51 11.38 -36.38 6.59
C ASP A 51 12.21 -35.76 7.72
N TRP A 52 12.15 -34.44 7.86
CA TRP A 52 12.87 -33.74 8.91
C TRP A 52 12.21 -33.95 10.29
N ILE A 53 10.88 -34.04 10.37
CA ILE A 53 10.18 -34.43 11.60
C ILE A 53 10.62 -35.84 12.00
N ASP A 54 10.62 -36.80 11.08
CA ASP A 54 11.02 -38.18 11.33
C ASP A 54 12.49 -38.28 11.78
N TYR A 55 13.37 -37.42 11.26
CA TYR A 55 14.79 -37.39 11.63
C TYR A 55 15.07 -36.74 13.01
N ASN A 56 14.25 -35.78 13.47
CA ASN A 56 14.56 -34.92 14.61
C ASN A 56 13.67 -35.11 15.85
N ILE A 57 12.91 -36.20 15.98
CA ILE A 57 12.16 -36.57 17.21
C ILE A 57 13.13 -37.03 18.33
N GLY A 58 14.06 -36.13 18.69
CA GLY A 58 15.15 -36.34 19.63
C GLY A 58 15.75 -35.03 20.16
N GLY A 59 14.91 -34.10 20.62
CA GLY A 59 15.30 -33.06 21.59
C GLY A 59 15.77 -31.69 21.06
N PHE A 60 14.87 -30.85 20.52
CA PHE A 60 15.00 -29.37 20.55
C PHE A 60 13.67 -28.62 20.27
N VAL A 61 12.65 -28.79 21.11
CA VAL A 61 11.24 -28.50 20.78
C VAL A 61 10.93 -27.05 20.33
N ALA A 62 11.60 -26.02 20.87
CA ALA A 62 11.23 -24.62 20.57
C ALA A 62 11.80 -24.07 19.25
N GLY A 63 13.06 -24.38 18.92
CA GLY A 63 13.65 -24.02 17.62
C GLY A 63 12.96 -24.76 16.48
N ILE A 64 12.60 -26.02 16.74
CA ILE A 64 11.90 -26.90 15.81
C ILE A 64 10.51 -26.36 15.47
N ALA A 65 9.71 -25.99 16.48
CA ALA A 65 8.38 -25.43 16.25
C ALA A 65 8.42 -24.13 15.43
N ARG A 66 9.45 -23.29 15.62
CA ARG A 66 9.63 -22.03 14.86
C ARG A 66 10.01 -22.28 13.41
N PHE A 67 10.90 -23.23 13.17
CA PHE A 67 11.26 -23.66 11.82
C PHE A 67 10.02 -24.20 11.07
N ILE A 68 9.28 -25.14 11.67
CA ILE A 68 8.05 -25.70 11.09
C ILE A 68 7.00 -24.60 10.83
N ALA A 69 6.77 -23.70 11.80
CA ALA A 69 5.83 -22.60 11.62
C ALA A 69 6.27 -21.66 10.49
N GLY A 70 7.57 -21.42 10.34
CA GLY A 70 8.15 -20.65 9.23
C GLY A 70 7.90 -21.31 7.88
N ILE A 71 8.10 -22.63 7.77
CA ILE A 71 7.80 -23.39 6.56
C ILE A 71 6.31 -23.31 6.22
N ILE A 72 5.42 -23.60 7.18
CA ILE A 72 3.97 -23.58 6.97
C ILE A 72 3.51 -22.18 6.52
N ASN A 73 3.98 -21.13 7.19
CA ASN A 73 3.63 -19.75 6.81
C ASN A 73 4.18 -19.39 5.43
N GLY A 74 5.40 -19.83 5.09
CA GLY A 74 5.98 -19.66 3.76
C GLY A 74 5.14 -20.33 2.66
N ILE A 75 4.69 -21.56 2.90
CA ILE A 75 3.82 -22.31 1.97
C ILE A 75 2.45 -21.61 1.84
N LEU A 76 1.83 -21.20 2.96
CA LEU A 76 0.54 -20.51 2.92
C LEU A 76 0.61 -19.21 2.12
N ARG A 77 1.69 -18.44 2.28
CA ARG A 77 1.94 -17.23 1.48
C ARG A 77 2.15 -17.53 0.01
N LEU A 78 2.92 -18.57 -0.31
CA LEU A 78 3.11 -19.00 -1.69
C LEU A 78 1.75 -19.31 -2.35
N VAL A 79 0.90 -20.10 -1.68
CA VAL A 79 -0.44 -20.44 -2.17
C VAL A 79 -1.29 -19.18 -2.36
N GLU A 80 -1.29 -18.29 -1.36
CA GLU A 80 -2.04 -17.04 -1.43
C GLU A 80 -1.58 -16.14 -2.59
N GLU A 81 -0.27 -15.98 -2.79
CA GLU A 81 0.31 -15.17 -3.86
C GLU A 81 0.02 -15.76 -5.25
N ILE A 82 0.06 -17.09 -5.40
CA ILE A 82 -0.33 -17.76 -6.65
C ILE A 82 -1.81 -17.52 -6.96
N VAL A 83 -2.69 -17.73 -5.97
CA VAL A 83 -4.13 -17.49 -6.15
C VAL A 83 -4.42 -16.04 -6.48
N ARG A 84 -3.73 -15.09 -5.83
CA ARG A 84 -3.83 -13.66 -6.13
C ARG A 84 -3.29 -13.33 -7.53
N GLY A 85 -2.18 -13.95 -7.94
CA GLY A 85 -1.60 -13.80 -9.28
C GLY A 85 -2.57 -14.25 -10.37
N ILE A 86 -3.11 -15.47 -10.25
CA ILE A 86 -4.12 -16.02 -11.17
C ILE A 86 -5.37 -15.13 -11.20
N ALA A 87 -5.88 -14.73 -10.03
CA ALA A 87 -7.05 -13.85 -9.95
C ALA A 87 -6.78 -12.49 -10.61
N THR A 88 -5.55 -11.97 -10.53
CA THR A 88 -5.15 -10.71 -11.18
C THR A 88 -5.14 -10.86 -12.70
N ILE A 89 -4.57 -11.95 -13.22
CA ILE A 89 -4.57 -12.28 -14.66
C ILE A 89 -6.01 -12.38 -15.19
N VAL A 90 -6.88 -13.15 -14.52
CA VAL A 90 -8.29 -13.31 -14.91
C VAL A 90 -9.04 -11.97 -14.88
N ARG A 91 -8.79 -11.13 -13.86
CA ARG A 91 -9.38 -9.80 -13.79
C ARG A 91 -8.85 -8.86 -14.87
N ALA A 92 -7.56 -8.91 -15.18
CA ALA A 92 -6.94 -8.11 -16.22
C ALA A 92 -7.52 -8.46 -17.59
N LEU A 93 -7.66 -9.76 -17.87
CA LEU A 93 -8.34 -10.27 -19.06
C LEU A 93 -9.80 -9.78 -19.13
N GLY A 94 -10.55 -9.93 -18.03
CA GLY A 94 -11.93 -9.43 -17.96
C GLY A 94 -12.05 -7.92 -18.14
N LYS A 95 -11.10 -7.13 -17.63
CA LYS A 95 -11.01 -5.69 -17.85
C LYS A 95 -10.67 -5.36 -19.31
N ALA A 96 -9.73 -6.06 -19.92
CA ALA A 96 -9.38 -5.89 -21.32
C ALA A 96 -10.60 -6.13 -22.21
N ILE A 97 -11.27 -7.29 -22.06
CA ILE A 97 -12.48 -7.64 -22.80
C ILE A 97 -13.61 -6.63 -22.52
N GLY A 98 -13.82 -6.25 -21.27
CA GLY A 98 -14.84 -5.27 -20.88
C GLY A 98 -14.59 -3.87 -21.44
N SER A 99 -13.34 -3.44 -21.54
CA SER A 99 -12.94 -2.16 -22.15
C SER A 99 -13.03 -2.21 -23.68
N LEU A 100 -12.66 -3.33 -24.29
CA LEU A 100 -12.82 -3.58 -25.73
C LEU A 100 -14.29 -3.48 -26.18
N ILE A 101 -15.20 -4.15 -25.47
CA ILE A 101 -16.65 -4.08 -25.73
C ILE A 101 -17.19 -2.64 -25.61
N ARG A 102 -16.54 -1.80 -24.80
CA ARG A 102 -16.93 -0.40 -24.57
C ARG A 102 -16.21 0.59 -25.47
N PHE A 103 -15.41 0.13 -26.43
CA PHE A 103 -14.53 0.96 -27.28
C PHE A 103 -13.57 1.85 -26.46
N ASP A 104 -13.20 1.41 -25.27
CA ASP A 104 -12.23 2.05 -24.38
C ASP A 104 -10.83 1.47 -24.65
N PHE A 105 -10.20 1.95 -25.73
CA PHE A 105 -8.90 1.43 -26.17
C PHE A 105 -7.78 1.65 -25.13
N ALA A 106 -7.85 2.73 -24.33
CA ALA A 106 -6.90 2.96 -23.25
C ALA A 106 -7.08 1.92 -22.12
N GLY A 107 -8.32 1.63 -21.71
CA GLY A 107 -8.62 0.56 -20.77
C GLY A 107 -8.25 -0.83 -21.32
N PHE A 108 -8.39 -1.06 -22.62
CA PHE A 108 -7.97 -2.30 -23.28
C PHE A 108 -6.44 -2.49 -23.22
N ILE A 109 -5.65 -1.49 -23.62
CA ILE A 109 -4.18 -1.54 -23.53
C ILE A 109 -3.71 -1.66 -22.07
N ARG A 110 -4.39 -1.00 -21.11
CA ARG A 110 -4.14 -1.21 -19.68
C ARG A 110 -4.44 -2.64 -19.24
N GLY A 111 -5.55 -3.22 -19.70
CA GLY A 111 -5.90 -4.61 -19.42
C GLY A 111 -4.86 -5.59 -19.96
N LEU A 112 -4.33 -5.35 -21.16
CA LEU A 112 -3.24 -6.14 -21.73
C LEU A 112 -1.90 -5.94 -21.00
N GLY A 113 -1.59 -4.70 -20.59
CA GLY A 113 -0.41 -4.39 -19.77
C GLY A 113 -0.48 -5.05 -18.39
N ASP A 114 -1.63 -4.95 -17.71
CA ASP A 114 -1.89 -5.61 -16.44
C ASP A 114 -1.84 -7.15 -16.58
N LEU A 115 -2.28 -7.69 -17.73
CA LEU A 115 -2.19 -9.12 -18.05
C LEU A 115 -0.72 -9.55 -18.20
N ALA A 116 0.07 -8.85 -19.01
CA ALA A 116 1.48 -9.14 -19.22
C ALA A 116 2.29 -9.03 -17.91
N LEU A 117 2.04 -7.99 -17.12
CA LEU A 117 2.64 -7.84 -15.79
C LEU A 117 2.18 -8.95 -14.84
N GLY A 118 0.91 -9.34 -14.87
CA GLY A 118 0.37 -10.45 -14.08
C GLY A 118 1.10 -11.76 -14.37
N VAL A 119 1.31 -12.08 -15.65
CA VAL A 119 2.04 -13.28 -16.10
C VAL A 119 3.51 -13.24 -15.66
N ILE A 120 4.21 -12.11 -15.86
CA ILE A 120 5.61 -11.96 -15.45
C ILE A 120 5.75 -12.12 -13.93
N ASN A 121 4.88 -11.49 -13.14
CA ASN A 121 4.92 -11.59 -11.68
C ASN A 121 4.65 -13.02 -11.21
N LEU A 122 3.67 -13.70 -11.81
CA LEU A 122 3.40 -15.10 -11.50
C LEU A 122 4.62 -15.97 -11.82
N GLY A 123 5.29 -15.74 -12.96
CA GLY A 123 6.55 -16.40 -13.30
C GLY A 123 7.66 -16.18 -12.26
N ILE A 124 7.82 -14.94 -11.76
CA ILE A 124 8.77 -14.61 -10.69
C ILE A 124 8.44 -15.36 -9.38
N ILE A 125 7.16 -15.38 -8.98
CA ILE A 125 6.66 -16.11 -7.80
C ILE A 125 7.06 -17.60 -7.90
N ILE A 126 6.95 -18.19 -9.08
CA ILE A 126 7.21 -19.62 -9.29
C ILE A 126 8.70 -19.92 -9.31
N VAL A 127 9.50 -19.11 -10.00
CA VAL A 127 10.96 -19.24 -9.93
C VAL A 127 11.41 -19.20 -8.47
N ARG A 128 10.87 -18.28 -7.66
CA ARG A 128 11.16 -18.21 -6.22
C ARG A 128 10.66 -19.42 -5.44
N ALA A 129 9.50 -19.96 -5.79
CA ALA A 129 8.98 -21.19 -5.19
C ALA A 129 9.95 -22.36 -5.43
N VAL A 130 10.33 -22.60 -6.69
CA VAL A 130 11.24 -23.66 -7.11
C VAL A 130 12.59 -23.59 -6.36
N PHE A 131 13.10 -22.38 -6.12
CA PHE A 131 14.36 -22.20 -5.40
C PHE A 131 14.20 -22.03 -3.87
N GLY A 132 13.02 -22.32 -3.30
CA GLY A 132 12.79 -22.37 -1.85
C GLY A 132 12.69 -21.01 -1.13
N GLY A 133 12.58 -19.90 -1.86
CA GLY A 133 12.64 -18.55 -1.29
C GLY A 133 11.53 -18.23 -0.30
N TYR A 134 10.30 -18.74 -0.51
CA TYR A 134 9.18 -18.56 0.43
C TYR A 134 9.38 -19.29 1.75
N ILE A 135 9.98 -20.48 1.70
CA ILE A 135 10.25 -21.31 2.87
C ILE A 135 11.37 -20.66 3.69
N VAL A 136 12.49 -20.31 3.05
CA VAL A 136 13.61 -19.62 3.69
C VAL A 136 13.16 -18.26 4.26
N GLY A 137 12.40 -17.48 3.50
CA GLY A 137 11.86 -16.20 3.96
C GLY A 137 10.89 -16.32 5.13
N GLY A 138 9.98 -17.31 5.10
CA GLY A 138 9.04 -17.58 6.20
C GLY A 138 9.74 -18.00 7.49
N VAL A 139 10.82 -18.78 7.38
CA VAL A 139 11.68 -19.15 8.52
C VAL A 139 12.38 -17.92 9.08
N ILE A 140 13.09 -17.15 8.24
CA ILE A 140 13.79 -15.92 8.65
C ILE A 140 12.83 -14.98 9.38
N GLU A 141 11.62 -14.76 8.85
CA GLU A 141 10.66 -13.86 9.47
C GLU A 141 10.20 -14.32 10.86
N GLN A 142 10.04 -15.63 11.10
CA GLN A 142 9.72 -16.13 12.45
C GLN A 142 10.87 -15.91 13.43
N PHE A 143 12.12 -16.05 12.96
CA PHE A 143 13.29 -15.74 13.78
C PHE A 143 13.39 -14.25 14.08
N GLU A 144 13.29 -13.38 13.07
CA GLU A 144 13.31 -11.92 13.22
C GLU A 144 12.19 -11.44 14.15
N ARG A 145 10.97 -12.00 14.02
CA ARG A 145 9.84 -11.64 14.88
C ARG A 145 10.02 -12.08 16.32
N HIS A 146 10.71 -13.19 16.57
CA HIS A 146 11.04 -13.62 17.92
C HIS A 146 12.14 -12.75 18.53
N GLU A 147 13.20 -12.47 17.77
CA GLU A 147 14.28 -11.59 18.20
C GLU A 147 13.77 -10.17 18.52
N LEU A 148 12.86 -9.65 17.69
CA LEU A 148 12.21 -8.37 17.94
C LEU A 148 11.40 -8.40 19.24
N ARG A 149 10.66 -9.48 19.50
CA ARG A 149 9.88 -9.62 20.74
C ARG A 149 10.78 -9.58 21.97
N GLU A 150 11.89 -10.32 21.95
CA GLU A 150 12.86 -10.33 23.06
C GLU A 150 13.49 -8.95 23.24
N PHE A 151 13.86 -8.28 22.15
CA PHE A 151 14.35 -6.91 22.19
C PHE A 151 13.35 -5.95 22.84
N VAL A 152 12.09 -5.98 22.41
CA VAL A 152 11.02 -5.12 22.95
C VAL A 152 10.77 -5.42 24.42
N GLU A 153 10.77 -6.70 24.80
CA GLU A 153 10.60 -7.12 26.19
C GLU A 153 11.73 -6.58 27.07
N ASN A 154 12.98 -6.68 26.63
CA ASN A 154 14.14 -6.13 27.34
C ASN A 154 14.05 -4.61 27.46
N LEU A 155 13.73 -3.92 26.37
CA LEU A 155 13.60 -2.46 26.35
C LEU A 155 12.50 -1.96 27.32
N VAL A 156 11.35 -2.65 27.36
CA VAL A 156 10.27 -2.35 28.31
C VAL A 156 10.67 -2.66 29.75
N ASN A 157 11.40 -3.75 29.99
CA ASN A 157 11.92 -4.12 31.31
C ASN A 157 12.91 -3.07 31.83
N GLU A 158 13.85 -2.63 30.99
CA GLU A 158 14.84 -1.61 31.34
C GLU A 158 14.17 -0.27 31.64
N ARG A 159 13.23 0.16 30.78
CA ARG A 159 12.59 1.48 30.90
C ARG A 159 11.55 1.56 32.01
N TYR A 160 10.76 0.50 32.22
CA TYR A 160 9.59 0.53 33.11
C TYR A 160 9.61 -0.51 34.22
N GLY A 161 10.62 -1.38 34.32
CA GLY A 161 10.69 -2.43 35.34
C GLY A 161 10.65 -1.91 36.79
N HIS A 162 11.05 -0.66 37.01
CA HIS A 162 10.94 0.03 38.29
C HIS A 162 9.52 0.53 38.62
N ARG A 163 8.57 0.45 37.68
CA ARG A 163 7.14 0.80 37.83
C ARG A 163 6.24 -0.41 37.51
N PRO A 164 5.97 -1.30 38.49
CA PRO A 164 5.29 -2.58 38.24
C PRO A 164 3.88 -2.46 37.68
N ASP A 165 3.17 -1.37 37.99
CA ASP A 165 1.80 -1.08 37.56
C ASP A 165 1.71 -0.66 36.09
N VAL A 166 2.72 0.07 35.59
CA VAL A 166 2.86 0.46 34.19
C VAL A 166 3.46 -0.68 33.38
N HIS A 167 4.49 -1.31 33.92
CA HIS A 167 5.18 -2.43 33.27
C HIS A 167 4.23 -3.58 32.91
N ARG A 168 3.39 -4.01 33.87
CA ARG A 168 2.39 -5.05 33.62
C ARG A 168 1.36 -4.62 32.56
N ASP A 169 0.89 -3.39 32.65
CA ASP A 169 -0.10 -2.83 31.71
C ASP A 169 0.42 -2.83 30.27
N ILE A 170 1.66 -2.37 30.07
CA ILE A 170 2.33 -2.39 28.76
C ILE A 170 2.50 -3.82 28.26
N ARG A 171 3.01 -4.75 29.09
CA ARG A 171 3.20 -6.15 28.69
C ARG A 171 1.90 -6.83 28.28
N ASP A 172 0.81 -6.57 29.02
CA ASP A 172 -0.50 -7.12 28.73
C ASP A 172 -1.09 -6.52 27.45
N LYS A 173 -0.99 -5.19 27.27
CA LYS A 173 -1.46 -4.49 26.07
C LYS A 173 -0.74 -4.94 24.80
N LEU A 174 0.57 -5.14 24.89
CA LEU A 174 1.39 -5.66 23.78
C LEU A 174 1.21 -7.16 23.54
N GLY A 175 0.64 -7.89 24.51
CA GLY A 175 0.53 -9.34 24.45
C GLY A 175 1.88 -10.05 24.44
N LEU A 176 2.90 -9.52 25.13
CA LEU A 176 4.25 -10.08 25.18
C LEU A 176 4.33 -11.48 25.80
N ASN A 177 3.24 -11.97 26.39
CA ASN A 177 3.11 -13.35 26.90
C ASN A 177 2.28 -14.26 25.97
N ARG A 178 1.77 -13.75 24.84
CA ARG A 178 0.84 -14.45 23.94
C ARG A 178 1.54 -14.81 22.62
N VAL A 179 0.89 -15.68 21.83
CA VAL A 179 1.35 -16.03 20.47
C VAL A 179 1.23 -14.82 19.54
N SER A 180 0.15 -14.06 19.66
CA SER A 180 -0.05 -12.81 18.93
C SER A 180 0.41 -11.63 19.78
N TRP A 181 1.61 -11.12 19.51
CA TRP A 181 2.18 -9.94 20.17
C TRP A 181 2.35 -8.76 19.18
N GLY A 182 2.38 -7.54 19.71
CA GLY A 182 2.61 -6.30 18.95
C GLY A 182 1.73 -5.14 19.43
N LEU A 183 2.12 -3.90 19.13
CA LEU A 183 1.35 -2.70 19.47
C LEU A 183 0.17 -2.54 18.52
N MET A 184 -1.04 -2.56 19.06
CA MET A 184 -2.25 -2.23 18.29
C MET A 184 -2.32 -0.73 18.08
N LEU A 185 -2.30 -0.30 16.82
CA LEU A 185 -2.56 1.07 16.41
C LEU A 185 -3.83 1.10 15.56
N GLU A 186 -4.78 1.91 16.01
CA GLU A 186 -5.94 2.24 15.18
C GLU A 186 -5.49 3.09 14.00
N ALA A 187 -6.10 2.88 12.84
CA ALA A 187 -5.76 3.61 11.64
C ALA A 187 -7.02 4.03 10.89
N GLU A 188 -7.05 5.28 10.43
CA GLU A 188 -8.14 5.87 9.67
C GLU A 188 -7.62 6.21 8.28
N HIS A 189 -8.19 5.62 7.24
CA HIS A 189 -7.90 6.00 5.86
C HIS A 189 -9.04 6.81 5.28
N LYS A 190 -8.74 7.90 4.56
CA LYS A 190 -9.70 8.68 3.76
C LYS A 190 -9.16 8.95 2.38
N VAL A 191 -10.00 8.80 1.36
CA VAL A 191 -9.65 9.18 -0.02
C VAL A 191 -10.18 10.57 -0.33
N PHE A 192 -9.36 11.42 -0.96
CA PHE A 192 -9.83 12.71 -1.46
C PHE A 192 -10.88 12.53 -2.55
N MET A 193 -11.92 13.33 -2.43
CA MET A 193 -13.09 13.28 -3.30
C MET A 193 -13.48 14.69 -3.72
N LEU A 194 -13.74 14.89 -5.01
CA LEU A 194 -14.32 16.10 -5.56
C LEU A 194 -15.78 15.84 -5.93
N ASP A 195 -16.69 16.72 -5.53
CA ASP A 195 -18.10 16.65 -5.89
C ASP A 195 -18.48 17.83 -6.78
N SER A 196 -19.07 17.55 -7.94
CA SER A 196 -19.55 18.58 -8.87
C SER A 196 -20.57 19.56 -8.30
N VAL A 197 -21.23 19.24 -7.17
CA VAL A 197 -22.12 20.17 -6.48
C VAL A 197 -21.36 21.32 -5.83
N HIS A 198 -20.16 21.06 -5.32
CA HIS A 198 -19.37 22.06 -4.60
C HIS A 198 -18.18 22.56 -5.42
N VAL A 199 -17.69 21.74 -6.36
CA VAL A 199 -16.55 22.05 -7.22
C VAL A 199 -17.03 22.16 -8.66
N PRO A 200 -16.72 23.26 -9.39
CA PRO A 200 -17.10 23.39 -10.78
C PRO A 200 -16.19 22.53 -11.69
N LEU A 201 -16.39 21.21 -11.65
CA LEU A 201 -15.55 20.24 -12.37
C LEU A 201 -15.51 20.52 -13.88
N TRP A 202 -16.62 20.94 -14.47
CA TRP A 202 -16.67 21.35 -15.88
C TRP A 202 -15.72 22.51 -16.19
N LYS A 203 -15.60 23.48 -15.27
CA LYS A 203 -14.73 24.64 -15.42
C LYS A 203 -13.28 24.21 -15.27
N TRP A 204 -12.97 23.42 -14.25
CA TRP A 204 -11.62 22.87 -14.06
C TRP A 204 -11.18 22.00 -15.24
N HIS A 205 -12.12 21.29 -15.88
CA HIS A 205 -11.86 20.54 -17.09
C HIS A 205 -11.51 21.44 -18.27
N ASN A 206 -12.36 22.43 -18.55
CA ASN A 206 -12.15 23.35 -19.68
C ASN A 206 -10.88 24.20 -19.51
N GLU A 207 -10.48 24.48 -18.28
CA GLU A 207 -9.23 25.19 -17.95
C GLU A 207 -8.00 24.28 -17.98
N GLY A 208 -8.15 22.97 -18.21
CA GLY A 208 -7.06 22.00 -18.22
C GLY A 208 -6.48 21.69 -16.82
N THR A 209 -7.13 22.13 -15.74
CA THR A 209 -6.73 21.78 -14.37
C THR A 209 -6.96 20.29 -14.10
N ILE A 210 -8.05 19.74 -14.62
CA ILE A 210 -8.36 18.31 -14.57
C ILE A 210 -8.74 17.80 -15.95
N ASP A 211 -8.62 16.50 -16.15
CA ASP A 211 -9.20 15.84 -17.31
C ASP A 211 -10.20 14.78 -16.83
N LEU A 212 -11.50 15.09 -16.92
CA LEU A 212 -12.56 14.20 -16.45
C LEU A 212 -12.58 12.88 -17.24
N TYR A 213 -12.23 12.90 -18.53
CA TYR A 213 -12.15 11.66 -19.32
C TYR A 213 -11.00 10.80 -18.82
N SER A 214 -9.80 11.40 -18.67
CA SER A 214 -8.63 10.70 -18.15
C SER A 214 -8.85 10.16 -16.73
N LEU A 215 -9.45 10.97 -15.84
CA LEU A 215 -9.76 10.58 -14.46
C LEU A 215 -10.82 9.47 -14.39
N ALA A 216 -11.72 9.39 -15.38
CA ALA A 216 -12.67 8.30 -15.55
C ALA A 216 -12.06 7.06 -16.21
N GLY A 217 -10.81 7.13 -16.64
CA GLY A 217 -10.12 6.08 -17.37
C GLY A 217 -10.53 5.97 -18.84
N LEU A 218 -11.25 6.95 -19.39
CA LEU A 218 -11.68 7.00 -20.79
C LEU A 218 -10.62 7.70 -21.66
N LEU A 219 -10.57 7.37 -22.95
CA LEU A 219 -9.66 8.00 -23.92
C LEU A 219 -9.72 9.53 -23.88
N SER A 220 -8.59 10.15 -23.54
CA SER A 220 -8.33 11.58 -23.68
C SER A 220 -7.33 11.78 -24.82
N PHE A 221 -7.48 12.86 -25.60
CA PHE A 221 -6.57 13.19 -26.71
C PHE A 221 -5.26 13.89 -26.24
N SER A 222 -4.96 13.86 -24.93
CA SER A 222 -3.70 14.33 -24.34
C SER A 222 -2.67 13.18 -24.26
N PRO A 223 -1.35 13.43 -24.25
CA PRO A 223 -0.35 12.44 -24.63
C PRO A 223 -0.36 11.22 -23.70
N PHE A 224 -0.09 10.06 -24.30
CA PHE A 224 0.07 8.75 -23.68
C PHE A 224 1.11 8.80 -22.55
N SER A 225 0.68 9.18 -21.33
CA SER A 225 1.50 9.03 -20.12
C SER A 225 1.35 7.61 -19.61
N ILE A 226 2.49 6.93 -19.49
CA ILE A 226 2.58 5.59 -18.90
C ILE A 226 2.24 5.65 -17.41
N GLN A 227 2.52 6.76 -16.72
CA GLN A 227 2.10 6.98 -15.33
C GLN A 227 0.73 7.66 -15.30
N HIS A 228 -0.29 6.96 -14.82
CA HIS A 228 -1.63 7.51 -14.66
C HIS A 228 -2.23 7.15 -13.29
N PRO A 229 -2.96 8.09 -12.64
CA PRO A 229 -3.65 7.82 -11.39
C PRO A 229 -4.70 6.71 -11.54
N ARG A 230 -4.89 5.85 -10.53
CA ARG A 230 -6.03 4.91 -10.50
C ARG A 230 -7.25 5.56 -9.85
N THR A 231 -7.68 6.68 -10.43
CA THR A 231 -8.84 7.45 -9.99
C THR A 231 -10.15 6.78 -10.41
N MET A 232 -11.26 7.26 -9.84
CA MET A 232 -12.59 6.77 -10.16
C MET A 232 -13.57 7.93 -10.32
N VAL A 233 -14.34 7.95 -11.40
CA VAL A 233 -15.43 8.91 -11.60
C VAL A 233 -16.76 8.19 -11.58
N ARG A 234 -17.70 8.71 -10.79
CA ARG A 234 -19.04 8.15 -10.61
C ARG A 234 -20.11 9.21 -10.84
N THR A 235 -21.24 8.78 -11.39
CA THR A 235 -22.47 9.58 -11.29
C THR A 235 -23.06 9.44 -9.90
N VAL A 236 -23.75 10.46 -9.44
CA VAL A 236 -24.43 10.47 -8.16
C VAL A 236 -25.93 10.55 -8.41
N SER A 237 -26.69 9.65 -7.81
CA SER A 237 -28.15 9.66 -7.89
C SER A 237 -28.74 10.72 -6.95
N GLY A 238 -30.04 11.04 -7.10
CA GLY A 238 -30.73 12.04 -6.29
C GLY A 238 -30.67 11.82 -4.76
N SER A 239 -30.36 10.60 -4.30
CA SER A 239 -30.15 10.27 -2.88
C SER A 239 -28.71 10.47 -2.39
N SER A 240 -27.86 11.18 -3.14
CA SER A 240 -26.43 11.38 -2.84
C SER A 240 -25.61 10.09 -2.79
N THR A 241 -26.14 8.99 -3.33
CA THR A 241 -25.44 7.71 -3.46
C THR A 241 -24.71 7.65 -4.80
N ASN A 242 -23.50 7.08 -4.78
CA ASN A 242 -22.74 6.82 -6.00
C ASN A 242 -23.47 5.74 -6.80
N ASN A 243 -23.57 5.94 -8.11
CA ASN A 243 -24.10 4.93 -9.01
C ASN A 243 -23.11 3.79 -9.17
N TRP A 244 -23.64 2.58 -9.24
CA TRP A 244 -22.88 1.36 -9.37
C TRP A 244 -22.03 1.32 -10.62
N PHE A 245 -22.58 1.84 -11.72
CA PHE A 245 -21.96 1.75 -13.03
C PHE A 245 -20.87 2.82 -13.20
N PRO A 246 -19.74 2.49 -13.86
CA PRO A 246 -18.78 3.50 -14.28
C PRO A 246 -19.44 4.58 -15.13
N VAL A 247 -18.92 5.81 -15.04
CA VAL A 247 -19.39 6.90 -15.89
C VAL A 247 -19.03 6.62 -17.36
N THR A 248 -19.90 7.03 -18.30
CA THR A 248 -19.64 6.92 -19.74
C THR A 248 -19.16 8.26 -20.32
N ARG A 249 -18.52 8.20 -21.50
CA ARG A 249 -18.10 9.42 -22.22
C ARG A 249 -19.27 10.37 -22.48
N TRP A 250 -20.44 9.82 -22.83
CA TRP A 250 -21.66 10.59 -23.07
C TRP A 250 -22.11 11.36 -21.82
N VAL A 251 -22.10 10.71 -20.65
CA VAL A 251 -22.46 11.38 -19.39
C VAL A 251 -21.50 12.52 -19.07
N ILE A 252 -20.19 12.32 -19.24
CA ILE A 252 -19.20 13.38 -19.05
C ILE A 252 -19.42 14.51 -20.06
N SER A 253 -19.68 14.20 -21.34
CA SER A 253 -19.97 15.21 -22.38
C SER A 253 -21.18 16.05 -21.99
N ARG A 254 -22.28 15.42 -21.57
CA ARG A 254 -23.48 16.11 -21.08
C ARG A 254 -23.21 16.98 -19.87
N HIS A 255 -22.42 16.49 -18.92
CA HIS A 255 -21.97 17.29 -17.78
C HIS A 255 -21.19 18.54 -18.23
N LEU A 256 -20.27 18.39 -19.18
CA LEU A 256 -19.47 19.50 -19.70
C LEU A 256 -20.30 20.51 -20.52
N GLU A 257 -21.12 20.03 -21.46
CA GLU A 257 -22.01 20.83 -22.32
C GLU A 257 -23.01 21.64 -21.50
N SER A 258 -23.57 21.03 -20.45
CA SER A 258 -24.55 21.68 -19.58
C SER A 258 -23.93 22.56 -18.50
N GLN A 259 -22.60 22.75 -18.50
CA GLN A 259 -21.87 23.48 -17.45
C GLN A 259 -22.16 22.93 -16.03
N GLY A 260 -22.19 21.61 -15.92
CA GLY A 260 -22.43 20.87 -14.69
C GLY A 260 -23.88 20.81 -14.21
N ARG A 261 -24.84 21.31 -14.99
CA ARG A 261 -26.27 21.27 -14.64
C ARG A 261 -26.88 19.87 -14.83
N GLU A 262 -26.40 19.13 -15.82
CA GLU A 262 -26.78 17.73 -16.04
C GLU A 262 -25.72 16.80 -15.45
N TYR A 263 -26.19 15.74 -14.79
CA TYR A 263 -25.38 14.69 -14.16
C TYR A 263 -24.40 15.20 -13.08
N ARG A 264 -24.75 14.95 -11.81
CA ARG A 264 -23.79 15.14 -10.71
C ARG A 264 -22.70 14.07 -10.79
N LEU A 265 -21.45 14.51 -10.82
CA LEU A 265 -20.27 13.68 -10.81
C LEU A 265 -19.53 13.77 -9.46
N ARG A 266 -18.96 12.64 -9.03
CA ARG A 266 -17.95 12.57 -8.00
C ARG A 266 -16.69 11.93 -8.55
N VAL A 267 -15.55 12.52 -8.22
CA VAL A 267 -14.23 12.04 -8.60
C VAL A 267 -13.51 11.62 -7.32
N PHE A 268 -12.95 10.43 -7.29
CA PHE A 268 -12.16 9.92 -6.18
C PHE A 268 -10.70 9.77 -6.62
N ALA A 269 -9.77 10.11 -5.73
CA ALA A 269 -8.34 10.00 -5.98
C ALA A 269 -7.88 8.55 -6.19
N MET A 270 -8.61 7.58 -5.64
CA MET A 270 -8.30 6.16 -5.71
C MET A 270 -9.57 5.32 -5.91
N THR A 271 -9.43 4.19 -6.60
CA THR A 271 -10.48 3.16 -6.64
C THR A 271 -10.58 2.40 -5.31
N PRO A 272 -11.73 1.78 -4.96
CA PRO A 272 -11.82 0.91 -3.78
C PRO A 272 -10.80 -0.23 -3.77
N GLN A 273 -10.54 -0.83 -4.94
CA GLN A 273 -9.54 -1.88 -5.09
C GLN A 273 -8.15 -1.36 -4.72
N ALA A 274 -7.81 -0.16 -5.21
CA ALA A 274 -6.53 0.46 -4.93
C ALA A 274 -6.30 0.74 -3.45
N VAL A 275 -7.36 1.20 -2.77
CA VAL A 275 -7.34 1.40 -1.32
C VAL A 275 -7.10 0.08 -0.61
N ALA A 276 -7.92 -0.95 -0.89
CA ALA A 276 -7.80 -2.25 -0.23
C ALA A 276 -6.40 -2.84 -0.36
N GLU A 277 -5.83 -2.86 -1.57
CA GLU A 277 -4.48 -3.37 -1.83
C GLU A 277 -3.42 -2.66 -0.96
N LYS A 278 -3.49 -1.32 -0.83
CA LYS A 278 -2.55 -0.56 -0.02
C LYS A 278 -2.76 -0.76 1.48
N LEU A 279 -4.02 -0.81 1.94
CA LEU A 279 -4.33 -1.03 3.35
C LEU A 279 -3.88 -2.43 3.79
N GLU A 280 -4.19 -3.46 3.01
CA GLU A 280 -3.75 -4.84 3.25
C GLU A 280 -2.23 -4.95 3.31
N LEU A 281 -1.53 -4.40 2.31
CA LEU A 281 -0.08 -4.42 2.26
C LEU A 281 0.53 -3.68 3.46
N SER A 282 -0.05 -2.55 3.87
CA SER A 282 0.43 -1.82 5.05
C SER A 282 0.29 -2.62 6.34
N VAL A 283 -0.79 -3.39 6.51
CA VAL A 283 -0.97 -4.29 7.66
C VAL A 283 0.12 -5.36 7.66
N GLU A 284 0.37 -5.98 6.51
CA GLU A 284 1.39 -7.02 6.35
C GLU A 284 2.79 -6.48 6.67
N LYS A 285 3.20 -5.37 6.05
CA LYS A 285 4.55 -4.82 6.22
C LYS A 285 4.75 -4.24 7.63
N CYS A 286 3.77 -3.55 8.20
CA CYS A 286 3.89 -3.01 9.56
C CYS A 286 3.91 -4.10 10.64
N ALA A 287 3.40 -5.30 10.36
CA ALA A 287 3.52 -6.43 11.28
C ALA A 287 4.98 -6.81 11.56
N LYS A 288 5.90 -6.58 10.60
CA LYS A 288 7.35 -6.79 10.78
C LYS A 288 7.99 -5.80 11.74
N LEU A 289 7.38 -4.62 11.92
CA LEU A 289 7.76 -3.65 12.93
C LEU A 289 7.18 -4.00 14.32
N GLY A 290 6.45 -5.11 14.45
CA GLY A 290 5.71 -5.43 15.67
C GLY A 290 4.46 -4.56 15.87
N ILE A 291 3.94 -3.94 14.80
CA ILE A 291 2.75 -3.08 14.82
C ILE A 291 1.56 -3.82 14.21
N LYS A 292 0.43 -3.80 14.90
CA LYS A 292 -0.84 -4.33 14.41
C LYS A 292 -1.73 -3.15 14.00
N LEU A 293 -1.82 -2.92 12.71
CA LEU A 293 -2.69 -1.88 12.17
C LEU A 293 -4.14 -2.37 12.09
N SER A 294 -5.06 -1.54 12.57
CA SER A 294 -6.49 -1.78 12.47
C SER A 294 -7.15 -0.62 11.74
N TRP A 295 -7.43 -0.81 10.46
CA TRP A 295 -8.07 0.21 9.63
C TRP A 295 -9.57 0.35 9.93
N ASN A 296 -10.11 1.54 9.75
CA ASN A 296 -11.55 1.84 9.72
C ASN A 296 -12.28 1.27 8.48
N TRP A 297 -11.82 0.12 8.00
CA TRP A 297 -12.26 -0.52 6.76
C TRP A 297 -12.84 -1.90 7.05
N ASN A 298 -14.07 -2.18 6.59
CA ASN A 298 -14.63 -3.52 6.66
C ASN A 298 -14.39 -4.26 5.33
N HIS A 299 -13.54 -5.28 5.37
CA HIS A 299 -13.22 -6.16 4.24
C HIS A 299 -14.42 -6.89 3.63
N GLN A 300 -15.54 -7.00 4.34
CA GLN A 300 -16.53 -8.03 4.05
C GLN A 300 -17.20 -7.99 2.67
N PHE A 301 -17.21 -6.87 1.92
CA PHE A 301 -17.80 -6.87 0.57
C PHE A 301 -17.19 -5.82 -0.37
N TYR A 302 -15.94 -6.01 -0.81
CA TYR A 302 -15.30 -5.16 -1.85
C TYR A 302 -16.08 -5.13 -3.19
N ILE A 303 -16.87 -6.17 -3.45
CA ILE A 303 -17.66 -6.30 -4.68
C ILE A 303 -18.89 -5.40 -4.60
N PHE A 304 -19.49 -5.22 -3.41
CA PHE A 304 -20.83 -4.63 -3.27
C PHE A 304 -20.89 -3.30 -2.51
N ASN A 305 -19.93 -3.01 -1.62
CA ASN A 305 -19.98 -1.81 -0.79
C ASN A 305 -19.09 -0.71 -1.37
N GLN A 306 -19.72 0.28 -2.00
CA GLN A 306 -19.08 1.38 -2.73
C GLN A 306 -18.78 2.60 -1.87
N GLN A 307 -18.97 2.47 -0.56
CA GLN A 307 -18.69 3.51 0.41
C GLN A 307 -17.37 3.20 1.07
N PHE A 308 -16.33 3.86 0.58
CA PHE A 308 -15.10 4.02 1.32
C PHE A 308 -15.11 5.37 2.03
N PRO A 309 -14.45 5.49 3.19
CA PRO A 309 -14.30 6.78 3.84
C PRO A 309 -13.62 7.75 2.87
N ALA A 310 -14.30 8.85 2.60
CA ALA A 310 -13.83 9.88 1.69
C ALA A 310 -13.79 11.22 2.42
N HIS A 311 -12.85 12.06 2.02
CA HIS A 311 -12.74 13.44 2.45
C HIS A 311 -13.00 14.34 1.25
N GLU A 312 -14.04 15.17 1.34
CA GLU A 312 -14.35 16.10 0.26
C GLU A 312 -13.35 17.26 0.25
N ILE A 313 -12.71 17.46 -0.89
CA ILE A 313 -11.89 18.63 -1.18
C ILE A 313 -12.66 19.55 -2.13
N LYS A 314 -12.46 20.86 -1.97
CA LYS A 314 -13.24 21.91 -2.64
C LYS A 314 -12.36 22.88 -3.43
N GLU A 315 -11.11 23.02 -3.03
CA GLU A 315 -10.20 24.03 -3.58
C GLU A 315 -9.13 23.40 -4.49
N LYS A 316 -8.59 24.19 -5.43
CA LYS A 316 -7.58 23.71 -6.40
C LYS A 316 -6.25 23.36 -5.75
N ASP A 317 -5.88 24.07 -4.69
CA ASP A 317 -4.67 23.81 -3.88
C ASP A 317 -4.76 22.50 -3.09
N GLU A 318 -5.96 22.06 -2.72
CA GLU A 318 -6.18 20.73 -2.12
C GLU A 318 -6.06 19.59 -3.14
N TYR A 319 -6.41 19.87 -4.40
CA TYR A 319 -6.20 18.95 -5.52
C TYR A 319 -4.71 18.82 -5.87
N LEU A 320 -3.97 19.93 -5.83
CA LEU A 320 -2.51 20.02 -6.02
C LEU A 320 -1.82 20.20 -4.66
N PHE A 321 -1.96 19.21 -3.78
CA PHE A 321 -1.57 19.34 -2.38
C PHE A 321 -0.09 19.74 -2.22
N ALA A 322 0.17 20.91 -1.63
CA ALA A 322 1.51 21.46 -1.51
C ALA A 322 2.31 20.83 -0.35
N LEU A 323 3.63 20.70 -0.52
CA LEU A 323 4.54 20.21 0.52
C LEU A 323 4.53 21.11 1.77
N GLY A 324 4.42 20.49 2.95
CA GLY A 324 4.54 21.18 4.24
C GLY A 324 3.27 21.89 4.74
N SER A 325 2.14 21.76 4.04
CA SER A 325 0.83 22.25 4.54
C SER A 325 -0.01 21.16 5.21
N GLN A 326 0.49 19.93 5.24
CA GLN A 326 -0.27 18.74 5.63
C GLN A 326 -0.76 18.78 7.08
N ASP A 327 0.11 19.15 8.00
CA ASP A 327 -0.16 19.25 9.43
C ASP A 327 -1.21 20.32 9.75
N ARG A 328 -1.11 21.46 9.06
CA ARG A 328 -2.10 22.54 9.11
C ARG A 328 -3.42 22.12 8.50
N TYR A 329 -3.37 21.48 7.34
CA TYR A 329 -4.56 21.04 6.60
C TYR A 329 -5.42 20.09 7.44
N VAL A 330 -4.82 19.05 8.02
CA VAL A 330 -5.60 18.09 8.82
C VAL A 330 -6.20 18.72 10.07
N ARG A 331 -5.55 19.76 10.63
CA ARG A 331 -6.12 20.53 11.73
C ARG A 331 -7.27 21.42 11.26
N ASP A 332 -7.05 22.23 10.24
CA ASP A 332 -8.00 23.24 9.76
C ASP A 332 -9.27 22.59 9.19
N LYS A 333 -9.17 21.35 8.69
CA LYS A 333 -10.31 20.52 8.25
C LYS A 333 -10.95 19.70 9.37
N GLY A 334 -10.49 19.86 10.62
CA GLY A 334 -11.01 19.13 11.78
C GLY A 334 -10.78 17.62 11.72
N LEU A 335 -9.80 17.15 10.95
CA LEU A 335 -9.40 15.75 10.89
C LEU A 335 -8.50 15.38 12.08
N ARG A 336 -7.81 16.37 12.63
CA ARG A 336 -6.96 16.29 13.84
C ARG A 336 -7.15 17.53 14.70
N THR A 337 -6.94 17.38 16.00
CA THR A 337 -6.82 18.51 16.93
C THR A 337 -5.36 18.91 17.17
N GLY A 338 -4.41 18.00 16.87
CA GLY A 338 -2.97 18.20 17.17
C GLY A 338 -2.60 17.87 18.61
N ASN A 339 -3.47 17.15 19.33
CA ASN A 339 -3.20 16.64 20.66
C ASN A 339 -2.32 15.38 20.58
N SER A 340 -1.35 15.24 21.49
CA SER A 340 -0.43 14.10 21.56
C SER A 340 -1.15 12.74 21.70
N VAL A 341 -2.34 12.70 22.29
CA VAL A 341 -3.17 11.47 22.38
C VAL A 341 -3.59 10.96 21.01
N GLU A 342 -3.75 11.84 20.03
CA GLU A 342 -4.13 11.46 18.67
C GLU A 342 -3.01 10.74 17.91
N GLU A 343 -1.77 10.80 18.40
CA GLU A 343 -0.62 10.15 17.78
C GLU A 343 -0.73 8.62 17.79
N CYS A 344 -1.51 8.07 18.73
CA CYS A 344 -1.79 6.63 18.85
C CYS A 344 -2.78 6.09 17.81
N ARG A 345 -3.32 6.97 16.98
CA ARG A 345 -4.17 6.62 15.83
C ARG A 345 -3.53 7.18 14.58
N ILE A 346 -3.29 6.38 13.55
CA ILE A 346 -2.75 6.85 12.27
C ILE A 346 -3.88 7.43 11.42
N LEU A 347 -3.66 8.60 10.81
CA LEU A 347 -4.55 9.17 9.80
C LEU A 347 -3.83 9.13 8.45
N ALA A 348 -4.37 8.39 7.50
CA ALA A 348 -3.84 8.26 6.15
C ALA A 348 -4.79 8.90 5.12
N LEU A 349 -4.26 9.74 4.24
CA LEU A 349 -4.99 10.46 3.20
C LEU A 349 -4.54 9.99 1.82
N GLY A 350 -5.49 9.53 1.00
CA GLY A 350 -5.26 9.19 -0.41
C GLY A 350 -5.52 10.39 -1.30
N ALA A 351 -4.47 11.03 -1.82
CA ALA A 351 -4.56 12.29 -2.57
C ALA A 351 -4.47 12.10 -4.10
N PHE A 352 -4.97 13.09 -4.86
CA PHE A 352 -4.87 13.13 -6.32
C PHE A 352 -3.44 13.42 -6.78
N HIS A 353 -2.88 14.49 -6.24
CA HIS A 353 -1.51 14.94 -6.49
C HIS A 353 -0.90 15.45 -5.20
N TYR A 354 0.42 15.38 -5.16
CA TYR A 354 1.21 15.90 -4.06
C TYR A 354 2.45 16.54 -4.67
N GLN A 355 2.58 17.87 -4.56
CA GLN A 355 3.66 18.63 -5.20
C GLN A 355 4.78 18.93 -4.21
N LEU A 356 5.99 18.48 -4.56
CA LEU A 356 7.23 18.85 -3.89
C LEU A 356 7.69 20.24 -4.33
N LYS A 357 8.63 20.83 -3.56
CA LYS A 357 9.32 22.05 -3.97
C LYS A 357 9.94 21.87 -5.38
N ASN A 358 9.79 22.90 -6.22
CA ASN A 358 10.27 22.97 -7.62
C ASN A 358 9.43 22.20 -8.66
N GLY A 359 8.14 21.97 -8.41
CA GLY A 359 7.21 21.46 -9.43
C GLY A 359 7.38 19.96 -9.76
N LYS A 360 8.14 19.22 -8.93
CA LYS A 360 8.21 17.76 -9.01
C LYS A 360 7.06 17.14 -8.22
N GLU A 361 6.37 16.16 -8.79
CA GLU A 361 5.35 15.42 -8.06
C GLU A 361 6.00 14.40 -7.12
N GLY A 362 5.58 14.42 -5.86
CA GLY A 362 5.90 13.42 -4.88
C GLY A 362 4.84 12.33 -4.83
N PHE A 363 5.17 11.24 -4.14
CA PHE A 363 4.30 10.07 -4.05
C PHE A 363 3.67 9.91 -2.66
N GLY A 364 4.33 10.42 -1.62
CA GLY A 364 3.82 10.48 -0.26
C GLY A 364 4.58 11.49 0.59
N GLN A 365 4.04 11.76 1.78
CA GLN A 365 4.70 12.51 2.84
C GLN A 365 4.06 12.15 4.20
N VAL A 366 4.85 12.26 5.27
CA VAL A 366 4.35 12.38 6.64
C VAL A 366 4.31 13.83 7.10
N GLY A 367 3.19 14.23 7.71
CA GLY A 367 3.02 15.52 8.40
C GLY A 367 3.05 15.34 9.92
N GLY A 368 3.38 16.41 10.66
CA GLY A 368 3.44 16.37 12.13
C GLY A 368 4.66 15.60 12.68
N ARG A 369 5.72 15.47 11.88
CA ARG A 369 7.02 14.91 12.26
C ARG A 369 8.11 15.89 11.89
N SER A 370 9.02 16.15 12.81
CA SER A 370 10.26 16.86 12.50
C SER A 370 11.30 15.81 12.17
N ILE A 371 11.56 15.62 10.87
CA ILE A 371 12.52 14.64 10.37
C ILE A 371 13.75 15.37 9.86
N SER A 372 14.91 15.02 10.40
CA SER A 372 16.20 15.33 9.79
C SER A 372 17.07 14.08 9.80
N GLU A 373 18.00 14.01 8.86
CA GLU A 373 19.01 12.95 8.81
C GLU A 373 20.33 13.57 9.25
N GLY A 374 20.91 13.04 10.32
CA GLY A 374 22.22 13.48 10.81
C GLY A 374 23.32 13.01 9.86
N PRO A 375 24.44 13.75 9.75
CA PRO A 375 25.60 13.26 9.01
C PRO A 375 26.22 12.04 9.72
N ASP A 376 26.89 11.14 8.99
CA ASP A 376 27.54 9.92 9.53
C ASP A 376 28.51 10.21 10.70
N ILE A 377 29.04 11.44 10.74
CA ILE A 377 30.02 11.94 11.70
C ILE A 377 29.41 12.61 12.95
N ASP A 378 28.11 12.93 12.95
CA ASP A 378 27.37 13.49 14.08
C ASP A 378 25.94 12.91 14.09
N PRO A 379 25.80 11.61 14.41
CA PRO A 379 24.50 10.96 14.43
C PRO A 379 23.61 11.59 15.49
N CYS A 380 22.31 11.52 15.24
CA CYS A 380 21.30 12.11 16.09
C CYS A 380 21.43 11.69 17.56
N ASP A 381 21.27 12.65 18.48
CA ASP A 381 21.33 12.44 19.93
C ASP A 381 20.05 11.76 20.45
N THR A 382 19.76 10.59 19.89
CA THR A 382 18.69 9.68 20.27
C THR A 382 19.37 8.41 20.79
N PRO A 383 19.33 8.18 22.11
CA PRO A 383 20.03 7.06 22.72
C PRO A 383 19.72 5.73 22.02
N ASP A 384 20.77 4.97 21.76
CA ASP A 384 20.73 3.59 21.29
C ASP A 384 20.15 3.37 19.88
N ARG A 385 19.76 4.41 19.13
CA ARG A 385 19.38 4.25 17.72
C ARG A 385 20.58 3.86 16.86
N THR A 386 20.34 2.97 15.90
CA THR A 386 21.38 2.49 14.98
C THR A 386 21.31 3.15 13.60
N ASP A 387 20.37 4.06 13.41
CA ASP A 387 20.23 4.93 12.23
C ASP A 387 20.52 6.38 12.62
N SER A 388 21.04 7.19 11.70
CA SER A 388 21.28 8.62 11.91
C SER A 388 20.00 9.43 11.78
N CYS A 389 18.92 8.95 12.39
CA CYS A 389 17.56 9.45 12.19
C CYS A 389 17.12 10.40 13.31
N CYS A 390 17.03 11.69 13.02
CA CYS A 390 16.64 12.73 13.97
C CYS A 390 15.15 12.99 13.77
N ILE A 391 14.31 12.07 14.25
CA ILE A 391 12.87 12.22 14.14
C ILE A 391 12.21 12.41 15.49
N THR A 392 11.37 13.45 15.57
CA THR A 392 10.55 13.74 16.75
C THR A 392 9.11 14.01 16.35
N VAL A 393 8.19 13.79 17.29
CA VAL A 393 6.80 14.22 17.11
C VAL A 393 6.77 15.74 17.17
N ALA A 394 6.33 16.37 16.07
CA ALA A 394 6.23 17.82 16.01
C ALA A 394 5.11 18.27 16.94
N LYS A 395 5.45 18.95 18.03
CA LYS A 395 4.45 19.51 18.95
C LYS A 395 3.75 20.75 18.39
N LYS A 396 4.40 21.41 17.42
CA LYS A 396 3.94 22.64 16.81
C LYS A 396 4.25 22.67 15.32
N ASP A 397 3.39 23.33 14.55
CA ASP A 397 3.59 23.69 13.15
C ASP A 397 4.57 24.89 13.04
N ASP A 398 4.94 25.25 11.81
CA ASP A 398 5.83 26.40 11.52
C ASP A 398 5.33 27.73 12.08
N ASN A 399 4.03 27.83 12.42
CA ASN A 399 3.40 29.00 12.99
C ASN A 399 3.24 28.92 14.53
N GLY A 400 3.72 27.86 15.17
CA GLY A 400 3.66 27.65 16.62
C GLY A 400 2.34 27.07 17.16
N ASN A 401 1.41 26.66 16.30
CA ASN A 401 0.16 26.00 16.68
C ASN A 401 0.34 24.49 16.79
N PRO A 402 -0.52 23.73 17.50
CA PRO A 402 -0.46 22.27 17.49
C PRO A 402 -0.45 21.71 16.06
N ALA A 403 0.51 20.83 15.78
CA ALA A 403 0.65 20.17 14.48
C ALA A 403 -0.20 18.89 14.47
N GLY A 404 -1.03 18.71 13.44
CA GLY A 404 -1.76 17.46 13.27
C GLY A 404 -0.92 16.43 12.52
N SER A 405 -0.74 15.24 13.09
CA SER A 405 0.01 14.17 12.42
C SER A 405 -0.86 13.38 11.44
N SER A 406 -0.27 13.09 10.28
CA SER A 406 -0.91 12.27 9.25
C SER A 406 0.10 11.74 8.24
N VAL A 407 -0.35 10.78 7.45
CA VAL A 407 0.33 10.25 6.28
C VAL A 407 -0.49 10.62 5.06
N ILE A 408 0.15 11.12 4.00
CA ILE A 408 -0.48 11.33 2.71
C ILE A 408 0.21 10.44 1.68
N HIS A 409 -0.56 9.81 0.80
CA HIS A 409 -0.02 9.00 -0.28
C HIS A 409 -0.85 9.15 -1.55
N ARG A 410 -0.19 8.88 -2.67
CA ARG A 410 -0.78 8.86 -4.00
C ARG A 410 -0.77 7.44 -4.55
N ASP A 411 -1.69 7.20 -5.47
CA ASP A 411 -1.75 5.96 -6.22
C ASP A 411 -1.60 6.23 -7.71
N VAL A 412 -0.60 5.58 -8.30
CA VAL A 412 -0.20 5.73 -9.70
C VAL A 412 0.16 4.35 -10.24
N TRP A 413 -0.17 4.11 -11.50
CA TRP A 413 0.26 2.93 -12.22
C TRP A 413 1.67 3.15 -12.80
N PRO A 414 2.54 2.11 -12.87
CA PRO A 414 2.33 0.73 -12.42
C PRO A 414 2.39 0.57 -10.90
N SER A 415 1.46 -0.19 -10.34
CA SER A 415 1.27 -0.30 -8.88
C SER A 415 2.36 -1.11 -8.16
N HIS A 416 3.14 -1.93 -8.87
CA HIS A 416 4.07 -2.88 -8.24
C HIS A 416 5.16 -2.24 -7.37
N ALA A 417 5.74 -1.12 -7.79
CA ALA A 417 6.71 -0.39 -6.98
C ALA A 417 6.04 0.63 -6.04
N LEU A 418 4.89 1.17 -6.43
CA LEU A 418 4.24 2.30 -5.76
C LEU A 418 3.21 1.86 -4.70
N ARG A 419 2.93 0.55 -4.60
CA ARG A 419 2.11 0.00 -3.50
C ARG A 419 2.76 0.18 -2.13
N TYR A 420 4.09 0.28 -2.07
CA TYR A 420 4.85 0.43 -0.82
C TYR A 420 4.92 1.85 -0.26
N ILE A 421 4.35 2.85 -0.95
CA ILE A 421 4.36 4.23 -0.45
C ILE A 421 3.65 4.34 0.90
N LEU A 422 2.44 3.77 1.03
CA LEU A 422 1.71 3.88 2.30
C LEU A 422 2.50 3.28 3.48
N PRO A 423 3.03 2.04 3.40
CA PRO A 423 3.88 1.55 4.48
C PRO A 423 5.15 2.38 4.68
N HIS A 424 5.79 2.91 3.62
CA HIS A 424 6.94 3.82 3.73
C HIS A 424 6.62 5.06 4.57
N GLU A 425 5.52 5.75 4.27
CA GLU A 425 5.11 6.93 5.03
C GLU A 425 4.68 6.59 6.46
N ILE A 426 4.10 5.40 6.70
CA ILE A 426 3.85 4.90 8.06
C ILE A 426 5.18 4.64 8.79
N GLY A 427 6.20 4.14 8.09
CA GLY A 427 7.56 4.01 8.61
C GLY A 427 8.09 5.35 9.11
N HIS A 428 7.97 6.42 8.32
CA HIS A 428 8.28 7.77 8.76
C HIS A 428 7.42 8.23 9.95
N TYR A 429 6.12 7.94 9.94
CA TYR A 429 5.23 8.25 11.08
C TYR A 429 5.70 7.59 12.38
N LEU A 430 6.28 6.39 12.28
CA LEU A 430 6.78 5.56 13.37
C LEU A 430 8.26 5.77 13.70
N GLY A 431 8.89 6.81 13.15
CA GLY A 431 10.24 7.16 13.55
C GLY A 431 11.34 6.67 12.61
N LEU A 432 11.06 6.25 11.39
CA LEU A 432 12.10 5.89 10.41
C LEU A 432 12.43 7.04 9.46
N CYS A 433 13.58 6.97 8.80
CA CYS A 433 14.01 7.85 7.70
C CYS A 433 14.72 7.01 6.64
N HIS A 434 15.36 7.65 5.65
CA HIS A 434 15.99 6.96 4.52
C HIS A 434 17.45 6.57 4.81
N TYR A 435 18.05 7.17 5.83
CA TYR A 435 19.44 6.93 6.20
C TYR A 435 19.74 5.44 6.44
N GLY A 436 20.69 4.88 5.68
CA GLY A 436 21.09 3.48 5.79
C GLY A 436 20.15 2.50 5.08
N HIS A 437 19.14 2.99 4.37
CA HIS A 437 18.20 2.20 3.56
C HIS A 437 18.49 2.32 2.07
N ASP A 438 19.74 2.08 1.69
CA ASP A 438 20.12 2.00 0.28
C ASP A 438 19.45 0.78 -0.38
N GLY A 439 19.03 0.92 -1.64
CA GLY A 439 18.51 -0.17 -2.44
C GLY A 439 17.00 -0.44 -2.33
N VAL A 440 16.41 -0.88 -3.44
CA VAL A 440 14.96 -1.06 -3.62
C VAL A 440 14.35 -2.16 -2.74
N GLN A 441 15.17 -3.00 -2.11
CA GLN A 441 14.72 -4.05 -1.19
C GLN A 441 14.27 -3.53 0.18
N ASN A 442 14.58 -2.28 0.51
CA ASN A 442 14.19 -1.67 1.79
C ASN A 442 12.95 -0.81 1.57
N ILE A 443 11.93 -0.92 2.42
CA ILE A 443 10.74 -0.05 2.28
C ILE A 443 11.12 1.42 2.38
N MET A 444 12.06 1.78 3.27
CA MET A 444 12.49 3.15 3.51
C MET A 444 13.48 3.71 2.48
N PHE A 445 13.65 3.06 1.33
CA PHE A 445 14.61 3.53 0.32
C PHE A 445 14.22 4.88 -0.31
N GLN A 446 15.23 5.65 -0.67
CA GLN A 446 15.06 6.87 -1.47
C GLN A 446 15.36 6.59 -2.94
N LEU A 447 14.46 6.98 -3.85
CA LEU A 447 14.58 6.81 -5.32
C LEU A 447 15.80 7.51 -5.97
N GLN A 448 16.62 8.25 -5.20
CA GLN A 448 17.83 8.92 -5.69
C GLN A 448 19.13 8.15 -5.44
N ALA A 449 19.10 7.04 -4.69
CA ALA A 449 20.27 6.23 -4.41
C ALA A 449 20.58 5.28 -5.59
N ASN A 450 21.56 5.67 -6.41
CA ASN A 450 22.05 4.90 -7.55
C ASN A 450 22.97 3.76 -7.11
N SER A 451 22.42 2.60 -6.77
CA SER A 451 23.17 1.35 -6.71
C SER A 451 22.29 0.19 -7.14
N ILE A 452 22.44 -0.22 -8.40
CA ILE A 452 21.78 -1.41 -8.98
C ILE A 452 22.54 -2.69 -8.56
N TRP A 453 23.70 -2.55 -7.88
CA TRP A 453 24.55 -3.65 -7.44
C TRP A 453 24.73 -3.61 -5.93
N ASP A 454 23.63 -3.83 -5.22
CA ASP A 454 23.59 -3.97 -3.76
C ASP A 454 23.53 -5.46 -3.38
N PRO A 455 24.35 -5.96 -2.43
CA PRO A 455 24.17 -7.28 -1.82
C PRO A 455 22.73 -7.54 -1.29
N GLY A 456 21.94 -6.50 -1.07
CA GLY A 456 20.49 -6.55 -0.84
C GLY A 456 19.66 -7.20 -1.95
N LEU A 457 20.20 -7.41 -3.17
CA LEU A 457 19.57 -8.19 -4.25
C LEU A 457 19.33 -9.66 -3.86
N VAL A 458 20.17 -10.23 -2.99
CA VAL A 458 19.96 -11.59 -2.46
C VAL A 458 18.77 -11.59 -1.48
N LYS A 459 18.61 -10.52 -0.69
CA LYS A 459 17.44 -10.34 0.19
C LYS A 459 16.18 -10.06 -0.62
N TYR A 460 16.25 -9.24 -1.68
CA TYR A 460 15.19 -9.06 -2.67
C TYR A 460 14.85 -10.37 -3.38
N TYR A 461 15.83 -11.22 -3.66
CA TYR A 461 15.60 -12.55 -4.23
C TYR A 461 14.81 -13.46 -3.26
N TYR A 462 15.13 -13.44 -1.96
CA TYR A 462 14.40 -14.23 -0.96
C TYR A 462 13.04 -13.64 -0.56
N GLN A 463 12.87 -12.32 -0.63
CA GLN A 463 11.66 -11.60 -0.15
C GLN A 463 10.72 -11.15 -1.29
N SER A 464 11.24 -10.98 -2.53
CA SER A 464 10.60 -10.46 -3.77
C SER A 464 9.84 -9.15 -3.67
N GLU A 465 9.86 -8.55 -2.49
CA GLU A 465 9.19 -7.33 -2.15
C GLU A 465 10.11 -6.51 -1.23
N PRO A 466 10.05 -5.18 -1.26
CA PRO A 466 10.67 -4.35 -0.25
C PRO A 466 10.12 -4.67 1.14
N GLU A 467 11.01 -4.71 2.13
CA GLU A 467 10.67 -5.05 3.51
C GLU A 467 11.23 -4.05 4.51
N PHE A 468 10.62 -4.00 5.69
CA PHE A 468 11.27 -3.43 6.87
C PHE A 468 12.27 -4.42 7.43
N THR A 469 13.45 -3.94 7.77
CA THR A 469 14.48 -4.76 8.41
C THR A 469 14.22 -4.93 9.91
N LEU A 470 14.87 -5.92 10.53
CA LEU A 470 14.84 -6.05 11.98
C LEU A 470 15.42 -4.81 12.69
N ASN A 471 16.41 -4.13 12.10
CA ASN A 471 16.95 -2.90 12.67
C ASN A 471 15.94 -1.76 12.61
N ASP A 472 15.16 -1.66 11.52
CA ASP A 472 14.06 -0.70 11.40
C ASP A 472 13.07 -0.93 12.52
N ALA A 473 12.68 -2.19 12.74
CA ALA A 473 11.78 -2.55 13.82
C ALA A 473 12.34 -2.15 15.20
N LYS A 474 13.61 -2.44 15.48
CA LYS A 474 14.26 -2.04 16.74
C LYS A 474 14.25 -0.51 16.92
N ASN A 475 14.53 0.26 15.87
CA ASN A 475 14.51 1.73 15.91
C ASN A 475 13.09 2.30 16.06
N VAL A 476 12.08 1.70 15.43
CA VAL A 476 10.67 2.02 15.66
C VAL A 476 10.31 1.84 17.13
N TRP A 477 10.73 0.74 17.76
CA TRP A 477 10.43 0.53 19.17
C TRP A 477 11.12 1.52 20.10
N ARG A 478 12.37 1.90 19.83
CA ARG A 478 13.04 3.00 20.54
C ARG A 478 12.24 4.29 20.43
N PHE A 479 11.84 4.67 19.21
CA PHE A 479 10.99 5.83 18.97
C PHE A 479 9.65 5.75 19.71
N ILE A 480 8.99 4.58 19.69
CA ILE A 480 7.70 4.40 20.36
C ILE A 480 7.83 4.61 21.88
N LEU A 481 8.84 4.03 22.52
CA LEU A 481 9.03 4.19 23.96
C LEU A 481 9.40 5.64 24.33
N ASP A 482 10.16 6.32 23.47
CA ASP A 482 10.65 7.68 23.76
C ASP A 482 9.63 8.78 23.44
N GLN A 483 8.91 8.66 22.32
CA GLN A 483 8.06 9.72 21.78
C GLN A 483 6.57 9.36 21.82
N LEU A 484 6.21 8.08 21.81
CA LEU A 484 4.82 7.59 21.76
C LEU A 484 4.43 6.75 22.98
N GLY A 485 5.11 6.92 24.13
CA GLY A 485 4.86 6.12 25.33
C GLY A 485 3.39 6.11 25.77
N CYS A 486 2.66 7.20 25.52
CA CYS A 486 1.21 7.32 25.77
C CYS A 486 0.40 6.20 25.11
N CYS A 487 0.85 5.74 23.94
CA CYS A 487 0.17 4.68 23.21
C CYS A 487 0.34 3.31 23.88
N LEU A 488 1.36 3.15 24.73
CA LEU A 488 1.65 1.93 25.46
C LEU A 488 0.83 1.80 26.75
N SER A 489 0.49 2.90 27.42
CA SER A 489 -0.29 2.89 28.67
C SER A 489 -0.88 4.26 28.99
N ASP A 490 -2.16 4.29 29.37
CA ASP A 490 -2.86 5.49 29.83
C ASP A 490 -2.32 5.99 31.19
N LYS A 491 -1.48 5.20 31.86
CA LYS A 491 -0.81 5.54 33.13
C LYS A 491 0.48 6.34 32.93
N LEU A 492 0.91 6.53 31.69
CA LEU A 492 2.01 7.40 31.33
C LEU A 492 1.48 8.83 31.12
N LYS A 493 2.15 9.81 31.71
CA LYS A 493 1.76 11.22 31.56
C LYS A 493 2.23 11.73 30.21
N CYS A 494 1.27 12.26 29.47
CA CYS A 494 1.39 12.95 28.20
C CYS A 494 0.49 14.19 28.25
#